data_AF-A0A0M8SII2-F1
#
_entry.id   AF-A0A0M8SII2-F1
#
_cell.length_a   1.000
_cell.length_b   1.000
_cell.length_c   1.000
_cell.angle_alpha   90.00
_cell.angle_beta   90.00
_cell.angle_gamma   90.00
#
_symmetry.space_group_name_H-M   'P 1'
#
loop_
_entity.id
_entity.type
_entity.pdbx_description
1 polymer ?
#
loop_
_entity_poly.entity_id
_entity_poly.type
_entity_poly.pdbx_seq_one_letter_code
_entity_poly.pdbx_strand_id
1 'polypeptide(L)'
;MPGHDAMARQAGEHLITRRVMLPRRVVDRPMRQVAKRILMALAVLILTTLIVWIDREGYHDNANGRVDFLDAVYYATVTLSTTGYGDIVPYSDSARLTNILLVTPLRVLFLIILVGTTLEVLTERTREEWRLNRWKAQLREHTVVIGFGTKGRSAIQTLCATGLKKDQVVIVDPSAKVIETANAEGFVGVIGDATRSDVLLRAELQKARQVVIATQRDDTAVLVTLTARQLNRGAKIVAAVREEENAPLLRQSGADAVITSASAAGRLLGLSVLSPSAGAVMEDLIQQGSGLDMVERPVKKSEVGRGVRETEDLVVSVLRGHRLLAYDDAKASPLQLTDRLITIVRAGGAQVEGQPE
;
A
#
# COMPACT_ATOMS: atom_id res chain seq x y z
N MET A 1 -21.86 -34.65 -17.41
CA MET A 1 -20.56 -34.16 -17.93
C MET A 1 -19.94 -33.21 -16.89
N PRO A 2 -18.95 -33.63 -16.09
CA PRO A 2 -18.38 -32.82 -15.01
C PRO A 2 -17.20 -31.91 -15.45
N GLY A 3 -16.83 -31.89 -16.73
CA GLY A 3 -15.60 -31.26 -17.21
C GLY A 3 -15.65 -29.75 -17.46
N HIS A 4 -16.84 -29.18 -17.69
CA HIS A 4 -16.96 -27.75 -18.06
C HIS A 4 -16.80 -26.79 -16.87
N ASP A 5 -17.14 -27.21 -15.65
CA ASP A 5 -17.00 -26.40 -14.44
C ASP A 5 -15.56 -26.32 -13.92
N ALA A 6 -14.75 -27.36 -14.18
CA ALA A 6 -13.33 -27.38 -13.80
C ALA A 6 -12.51 -26.40 -14.65
N MET A 7 -12.79 -26.34 -15.97
CA MET A 7 -12.13 -25.40 -16.87
C MET A 7 -12.58 -23.96 -16.64
N ALA A 8 -13.84 -23.70 -16.26
CA ALA A 8 -14.29 -22.36 -15.89
C ALA A 8 -13.64 -21.86 -14.58
N ARG A 9 -13.41 -22.74 -13.60
CA ARG A 9 -12.65 -22.41 -12.36
C ARG A 9 -11.17 -22.15 -12.64
N GLN A 10 -10.54 -22.94 -13.53
CA GLN A 10 -9.15 -22.71 -13.94
C GLN A 10 -8.97 -21.44 -14.80
N ALA A 11 -9.94 -21.14 -15.67
CA ALA A 11 -9.92 -19.92 -16.49
C ALA A 11 -10.04 -18.64 -15.63
N GLY A 12 -10.80 -18.70 -14.53
CA GLY A 12 -10.86 -17.62 -13.53
C GLY A 12 -9.56 -17.46 -12.72
N GLU A 13 -8.82 -18.53 -12.45
CA GLU A 13 -7.54 -18.49 -11.73
C GLU A 13 -6.40 -17.85 -12.54
N HIS A 14 -6.48 -17.88 -13.88
CA HIS A 14 -5.46 -17.31 -14.78
C HIS A 14 -5.64 -15.81 -15.08
N LEU A 15 -6.82 -15.23 -14.85
CA LEU A 15 -7.10 -13.80 -15.07
C LEU A 15 -6.66 -12.88 -13.92
N ILE A 16 -6.28 -13.42 -12.76
CA ILE A 16 -5.76 -12.64 -11.61
C ILE A 16 -4.23 -12.75 -11.58
N THR A 17 -3.57 -12.20 -12.59
CA THR A 17 -2.09 -12.20 -12.69
C THR A 17 -1.42 -11.25 -11.69
N ARG A 18 -2.18 -10.61 -10.77
CA ARG A 18 -1.65 -9.85 -9.63
C ARG A 18 -2.38 -10.22 -8.34
N ARG A 19 -1.98 -11.33 -7.71
CA ARG A 19 -2.53 -11.78 -6.42
C ARG A 19 -2.10 -10.90 -5.24
N VAL A 20 -1.04 -10.11 -5.41
CA VAL A 20 -0.59 -9.09 -4.44
C VAL A 20 -0.49 -7.76 -5.17
N MET A 21 -1.13 -6.73 -4.63
CA MET A 21 -1.18 -5.38 -5.16
C MET A 21 -0.47 -4.43 -4.19
N LEU A 22 0.74 -4.03 -4.56
CA LEU A 22 1.47 -2.97 -3.85
C LEU A 22 0.84 -1.61 -4.14
N PRO A 23 0.81 -0.66 -3.17
CA PRO A 23 0.31 0.68 -3.39
C PRO A 23 0.94 1.28 -4.64
N ARG A 24 0.09 1.71 -5.58
CA ARG A 24 0.57 2.51 -6.70
C ARG A 24 1.04 3.85 -6.12
N ARG A 25 2.34 3.99 -5.87
CA ARG A 25 2.95 5.33 -5.95
C ARG A 25 2.60 5.82 -7.35
N VAL A 26 1.94 6.96 -7.43
CA VAL A 26 1.61 7.62 -8.69
C VAL A 26 2.93 7.92 -9.40
N VAL A 27 3.44 6.96 -10.14
CA VAL A 27 4.54 7.15 -11.07
C VAL A 27 3.89 7.85 -12.25
N ASP A 28 4.43 9.02 -12.59
CA ASP A 28 3.90 9.89 -13.63
C ASP A 28 3.52 9.13 -14.90
N ARG A 29 2.37 9.56 -15.46
CA ARG A 29 1.63 8.91 -16.54
C ARG A 29 2.56 8.32 -17.61
N PRO A 30 2.57 6.99 -17.83
CA PRO A 30 3.43 6.35 -18.84
C PRO A 30 3.25 6.99 -20.23
N MET A 31 2.04 7.44 -20.57
CA MET A 31 1.78 8.19 -21.81
C MET A 31 2.50 9.54 -21.88
N ARG A 32 2.70 10.26 -20.76
CA ARG A 32 3.47 11.51 -20.75
C ARG A 32 4.97 11.26 -20.95
N GLN A 33 5.49 10.17 -20.39
CA GLN A 33 6.90 9.79 -20.61
C GLN A 33 7.15 9.37 -22.05
N VAL A 34 6.25 8.56 -22.63
CA VAL A 34 6.29 8.19 -24.06
C VAL A 34 6.16 9.43 -24.95
N ALA A 35 5.20 10.32 -24.68
CA ALA A 35 5.02 11.55 -25.45
C ALA A 35 6.25 12.47 -25.37
N LYS A 36 6.85 12.64 -24.19
CA LYS A 36 8.09 13.43 -24.02
C LYS A 36 9.24 12.85 -24.84
N ARG A 37 9.37 11.52 -24.91
CA ARG A 37 10.41 10.84 -25.71
C ARG A 37 10.18 10.97 -27.20
N ILE A 38 8.94 10.80 -27.67
CA ILE A 38 8.57 11.04 -29.07
C ILE A 38 8.89 12.48 -29.45
N LEU A 39 8.55 13.44 -28.59
CA LEU A 39 8.87 14.85 -28.81
C LEU A 39 10.38 15.10 -28.90
N MET A 40 11.19 14.47 -28.02
CA MET A 40 12.66 14.56 -28.09
C MET A 40 13.22 13.94 -29.38
N ALA A 41 12.72 12.77 -29.81
CA ALA A 41 13.14 12.14 -31.05
C ALA A 41 12.80 12.99 -32.28
N LEU A 42 11.59 13.57 -32.30
CA LEU A 42 11.17 14.52 -33.34
C LEU A 42 12.03 15.78 -33.32
N ALA A 43 12.40 16.29 -32.15
CA ALA A 43 13.28 17.45 -32.03
C ALA A 43 14.68 17.16 -32.61
N VAL A 44 15.24 15.98 -32.33
CA VAL A 44 16.53 15.54 -32.90
C VAL A 44 16.44 15.39 -34.42
N LEU A 45 15.33 14.82 -34.93
CA LEU A 45 15.08 14.71 -36.36
C LEU A 45 15.00 16.09 -37.02
N ILE A 46 14.18 17.00 -36.48
CA ILE A 46 14.01 18.37 -37.00
C ILE A 46 15.34 19.12 -36.97
N LEU A 47 16.11 19.00 -35.88
CA LEU A 47 17.42 19.63 -35.77
C LEU A 47 18.40 19.10 -36.83
N THR A 48 18.43 17.78 -37.04
CA THR A 48 19.30 17.17 -38.05
C THR A 48 18.90 17.59 -39.46
N THR A 49 17.59 17.60 -39.77
CA THR A 49 17.06 18.13 -41.03
C THR A 49 17.48 19.58 -41.26
N LEU A 50 17.39 20.43 -40.23
CA LEU A 50 17.76 21.84 -40.35
C LEU A 50 19.25 22.01 -40.64
N ILE A 51 20.12 21.24 -39.95
CA ILE A 51 21.57 21.25 -40.19
C ILE A 51 21.87 20.87 -41.64
N VAL A 52 21.26 19.79 -42.13
CA VAL A 52 21.46 19.30 -43.51
C VAL A 52 20.90 20.29 -44.55
N TRP A 53 19.75 20.91 -44.26
CA TRP A 53 19.13 21.88 -45.18
C TRP A 53 19.94 23.18 -45.31
N ILE A 54 20.58 23.64 -44.22
CA ILE A 54 21.50 24.78 -44.24
C ILE A 54 22.76 24.44 -45.04
N ASP A 55 23.29 23.23 -44.85
CA ASP A 55 24.53 22.75 -45.48
C ASP A 55 24.30 22.03 -46.83
N ARG A 56 23.11 22.17 -47.42
CA ARG A 56 22.63 21.36 -48.58
C ARG A 56 23.52 21.42 -49.81
N GLU A 57 24.24 22.52 -50.03
CA GLU A 57 25.16 22.69 -51.16
C GLU A 57 26.36 21.73 -51.08
N GLY A 58 26.66 21.24 -49.88
CA GLY A 58 27.69 20.25 -49.63
C GLY A 58 27.26 18.79 -49.80
N TYR A 59 25.98 18.56 -50.15
CA TYR A 59 25.39 17.24 -50.39
C TYR A 59 25.07 17.04 -51.86
N HIS A 60 25.13 15.79 -52.30
CA HIS A 60 24.80 15.39 -53.66
C HIS A 60 23.78 14.25 -53.61
N ASP A 61 22.67 14.45 -54.31
CA ASP A 61 21.71 13.39 -54.61
C ASP A 61 22.08 12.75 -55.95
N ASN A 62 22.27 11.44 -55.97
CA ASN A 62 22.65 10.69 -57.16
C ASN A 62 21.55 10.70 -58.26
N ALA A 63 20.29 11.01 -57.92
CA ALA A 63 19.18 11.00 -58.87
C ALA A 63 19.04 12.31 -59.68
N ASN A 64 19.10 13.46 -59.00
CA ASN A 64 18.80 14.77 -59.58
C ASN A 64 19.93 15.81 -59.36
N GLY A 65 20.99 15.44 -58.64
CA GLY A 65 22.19 16.24 -58.38
C GLY A 65 22.05 17.30 -57.29
N ARG A 66 20.87 17.53 -56.72
CA ARG A 66 20.59 18.62 -55.75
C ARG A 66 19.71 18.11 -54.61
N VAL A 67 19.87 18.69 -53.43
CA VAL A 67 19.10 18.31 -52.24
C VAL A 67 18.05 19.38 -51.92
N ASP A 68 16.77 19.03 -52.09
CA ASP A 68 15.65 19.85 -51.67
C ASP A 68 15.33 19.65 -50.17
N PHE A 69 14.37 20.41 -49.64
CA PHE A 69 13.97 20.30 -48.22
C PHE A 69 13.45 18.89 -47.88
N LEU A 70 12.69 18.28 -48.78
CA LEU A 70 12.18 16.92 -48.59
C LEU A 70 13.33 15.90 -48.57
N ASP A 71 14.34 16.09 -49.42
CA ASP A 71 15.53 15.25 -49.49
C ASP A 71 16.37 15.38 -48.22
N ALA A 72 16.44 16.57 -47.61
CA ALA A 72 17.09 16.78 -46.32
C ALA A 72 16.36 16.04 -45.17
N VAL A 73 15.01 16.05 -45.15
CA VAL A 73 14.21 15.29 -44.18
C VAL A 73 14.43 13.79 -44.37
N TYR A 74 14.44 13.34 -45.63
CA TYR A 74 14.67 11.95 -46.00
C TYR A 74 16.06 11.48 -45.56
N TYR A 75 17.12 12.23 -45.92
CA TYR A 75 18.49 11.95 -45.52
C TYR A 75 18.64 11.90 -43.99
N ALA A 76 18.07 12.87 -43.26
CA ALA A 76 18.12 12.90 -41.80
C ALA A 76 17.44 11.65 -41.20
N THR A 77 16.28 11.26 -41.73
CA THR A 77 15.54 10.07 -41.26
C THR A 77 16.37 8.80 -41.48
N VAL A 78 16.86 8.58 -42.70
CA VAL A 78 17.64 7.39 -43.11
C VAL A 78 18.98 7.30 -42.37
N THR A 79 19.61 8.44 -42.09
CA THR A 79 20.90 8.51 -41.40
C THR A 79 20.74 8.30 -39.89
N LEU A 80 19.75 8.95 -39.26
CA LEU A 80 19.47 8.78 -37.83
C LEU A 80 18.97 7.37 -37.51
N SER A 81 18.21 6.73 -38.41
CA SER A 81 17.79 5.33 -38.29
C SER A 81 18.91 4.32 -38.53
N THR A 82 20.13 4.77 -38.87
CA THR A 82 21.28 3.94 -39.27
C THR A 82 21.05 3.06 -40.50
N THR A 83 20.05 3.38 -41.34
CA THR A 83 19.77 2.63 -42.56
C THR A 83 20.81 2.95 -43.64
N GLY A 84 21.06 4.24 -43.88
CA GLY A 84 22.15 4.72 -44.73
C GLY A 84 22.17 4.17 -46.16
N TYR A 85 21.11 4.39 -46.95
CA TYR A 85 21.02 3.88 -48.33
C TYR A 85 22.14 4.36 -49.25
N GLY A 86 22.72 5.54 -48.99
CA GLY A 86 23.85 6.08 -49.76
C GLY A 86 23.45 6.73 -51.09
N ASP A 87 22.16 6.98 -51.28
CA ASP A 87 21.57 7.72 -52.39
C ASP A 87 21.83 9.24 -52.31
N ILE A 88 21.80 9.80 -51.10
CA ILE A 88 22.24 11.16 -50.80
C ILE A 88 23.49 11.10 -49.92
N VAL A 89 24.57 11.75 -50.36
CA VAL A 89 25.87 11.71 -49.68
C VAL A 89 26.50 13.09 -49.51
N PRO A 90 27.17 13.37 -48.36
CA PRO A 90 28.01 14.54 -48.22
C PRO A 90 29.27 14.38 -49.08
N TYR A 91 29.42 15.20 -50.10
CA TYR A 91 30.57 15.14 -51.01
C TYR A 91 31.65 16.18 -50.69
N SER A 92 31.26 17.32 -50.10
CA SER A 92 32.19 18.38 -49.68
C SER A 92 32.87 18.07 -48.34
N ASP A 93 34.09 18.59 -48.15
CA ASP A 93 34.84 18.42 -46.90
C ASP A 93 34.15 19.07 -45.70
N SER A 94 33.48 20.21 -45.90
CA SER A 94 32.67 20.87 -44.86
C SER A 94 31.49 20.00 -44.44
N ALA A 95 30.74 19.44 -45.39
CA ALA A 95 29.59 18.59 -45.08
C ALA A 95 29.98 17.29 -44.38
N ARG A 96 31.13 16.71 -44.75
CA ARG A 96 31.70 15.55 -44.04
C ARG A 96 32.06 15.90 -42.59
N LEU A 97 32.67 17.06 -42.36
CA LEU A 97 33.00 17.51 -41.02
C LEU A 97 31.76 17.76 -40.17
N THR A 98 30.73 18.42 -40.73
CA THR A 98 29.40 18.59 -40.11
C THR A 98 28.80 17.24 -39.73
N ASN A 99 28.89 16.24 -40.61
CA ASN A 99 28.34 14.91 -40.36
C ASN A 99 29.06 14.18 -39.20
N ILE A 100 30.39 14.30 -39.14
CA ILE A 100 31.20 13.71 -38.07
C ILE A 100 30.93 14.38 -36.72
N LEU A 101 30.92 15.71 -36.68
CA LEU A 101 30.85 16.46 -35.43
C LEU A 101 29.42 16.67 -34.90
N LEU A 102 28.42 16.76 -35.78
CA LEU A 102 27.04 17.09 -35.38
C LEU A 102 26.07 15.95 -35.65
N VAL A 103 26.02 15.42 -36.88
CA VAL A 103 25.03 14.39 -37.25
C VAL A 103 25.30 13.06 -36.54
N THR A 104 26.57 12.68 -36.37
CA THR A 104 26.94 11.42 -35.72
C THR A 104 26.55 11.38 -34.23
N PRO A 105 26.83 12.41 -33.40
CA PRO A 105 26.30 12.46 -32.04
C PRO A 105 24.77 12.49 -31.98
N LEU A 106 24.10 13.23 -32.87
CA LEU A 106 22.63 13.25 -32.96
C LEU A 106 22.05 11.88 -33.30
N ARG A 107 22.71 11.12 -34.20
CA ARG A 107 22.37 9.74 -34.54
C ARG A 107 22.48 8.81 -33.34
N VAL A 108 23.58 8.88 -32.58
CA VAL A 108 23.73 8.09 -31.35
C VAL A 108 22.63 8.44 -30.34
N LEU A 109 22.35 9.73 -30.15
CA LEU A 109 21.29 10.19 -29.25
C LEU A 109 19.91 9.68 -29.70
N PHE A 110 19.60 9.75 -31.00
CA PHE A 110 18.35 9.25 -31.57
C PHE A 110 18.17 7.75 -31.31
N LEU A 111 19.21 6.94 -31.53
CA LEU A 111 19.18 5.50 -31.23
C LEU A 111 19.01 5.22 -29.74
N ILE A 112 19.67 5.98 -28.85
CA ILE A 112 19.48 5.83 -27.39
C ILE A 112 18.04 6.12 -27.00
N ILE A 113 17.42 7.16 -27.56
CA ILE A 113 16.01 7.49 -27.29
C ILE A 113 15.10 6.38 -27.82
N LEU A 114 15.35 5.87 -29.03
CA LEU A 114 14.54 4.84 -29.67
C LEU A 114 14.67 3.48 -28.98
N VAL A 115 15.89 2.97 -28.83
CA VAL A 115 16.19 1.69 -28.15
C VAL A 115 15.90 1.76 -26.64
N GLY A 116 16.07 2.93 -26.02
CA GLY A 116 15.72 3.15 -24.62
C GLY A 116 14.23 2.97 -24.31
N THR A 117 13.34 3.06 -25.32
CA THR A 117 11.90 2.78 -25.14
C THR A 117 11.59 1.29 -25.04
N THR A 118 12.24 0.44 -25.84
CA THR A 118 11.97 -1.01 -25.84
C THR A 118 12.48 -1.66 -24.56
N LEU A 119 13.65 -1.25 -24.07
CA LEU A 119 14.22 -1.73 -22.80
C LEU A 119 13.34 -1.36 -21.59
N GLU A 120 12.73 -0.18 -21.57
CA GLU A 120 11.91 0.23 -20.43
C GLU A 120 10.58 -0.54 -20.35
N VAL A 121 9.91 -0.73 -21.49
CA VAL A 121 8.66 -1.51 -21.56
C VAL A 121 8.91 -3.00 -21.27
N LEU A 122 10.02 -3.56 -21.75
CA LEU A 122 10.36 -4.96 -21.51
C LEU A 122 10.75 -5.23 -20.04
N THR A 123 11.19 -4.21 -19.30
CA THR A 123 11.61 -4.34 -17.90
C THR A 123 10.53 -4.01 -16.88
N GLU A 124 9.33 -3.59 -17.28
CA GLU A 124 8.23 -3.32 -16.33
C GLU A 124 7.89 -4.55 -15.48
N ARG A 125 7.80 -5.74 -16.10
CA ARG A 125 7.53 -7.01 -15.40
C ARG A 125 8.64 -7.33 -14.39
N THR A 126 9.90 -7.21 -14.82
CA THR A 126 11.06 -7.45 -13.97
C THR A 126 11.11 -6.47 -12.80
N ARG A 127 10.80 -5.19 -13.02
CA ARG A 127 10.74 -4.17 -11.97
C ARG A 127 9.64 -4.46 -10.95
N GLU A 128 8.46 -4.89 -11.39
CA GLU A 128 7.35 -5.24 -10.50
C GLU A 128 7.68 -6.44 -9.62
N GLU A 129 8.26 -7.51 -10.19
CA GLU A 129 8.70 -8.68 -9.44
C GLU A 129 9.79 -8.34 -8.43
N TRP A 130 10.78 -7.53 -8.84
CA TRP A 130 11.82 -7.04 -7.94
C TRP A 130 11.26 -6.22 -6.78
N ARG A 131 10.28 -5.35 -7.03
CA ARG A 131 9.62 -4.56 -5.98
C ARG A 131 8.87 -5.46 -5.00
N LEU A 132 8.14 -6.45 -5.51
CA LEU A 132 7.40 -7.40 -4.68
C LEU A 132 8.34 -8.25 -3.82
N ASN A 133 9.43 -8.75 -4.40
CA ASN A 133 10.41 -9.54 -3.66
C ASN A 133 11.13 -8.71 -2.60
N ARG A 134 11.50 -7.46 -2.91
CA ARG A 134 12.08 -6.52 -1.94
C ARG A 134 11.11 -6.22 -0.79
N TRP A 135 9.85 -5.95 -1.11
CA TRP A 135 8.81 -5.72 -0.11
C TRP A 135 8.66 -6.94 0.83
N LYS A 136 8.53 -8.16 0.29
CA LYS A 136 8.45 -9.39 1.10
C LYS A 136 9.68 -9.61 1.97
N ALA A 137 10.86 -9.26 1.46
CA ALA A 137 12.11 -9.40 2.20
C ALA A 137 12.13 -8.49 3.44
N GLN A 138 11.70 -7.23 3.27
CA GLN A 138 11.73 -6.19 4.32
C GLN A 138 10.54 -6.24 5.29
N LEU A 139 9.40 -6.78 4.86
CA LEU A 139 8.18 -6.79 5.66
C LEU A 139 8.32 -7.71 6.88
N ARG A 140 8.25 -7.13 8.08
CA ARG A 140 8.29 -7.81 9.38
C ARG A 140 7.43 -7.04 10.38
N GLU A 141 6.96 -7.75 11.40
CA GLU A 141 6.16 -7.18 12.50
C GLU A 141 4.95 -6.35 12.04
N HIS A 142 4.42 -6.66 10.86
CA HIS A 142 3.28 -5.97 10.26
C HIS A 142 1.96 -6.49 10.80
N THR A 143 0.89 -5.76 10.47
CA THR A 143 -0.48 -6.13 10.78
C THR A 143 -1.16 -6.67 9.51
N VAL A 144 -1.71 -7.88 9.59
CA VAL A 144 -2.54 -8.46 8.53
C VAL A 144 -4.00 -8.22 8.88
N VAL A 145 -4.76 -7.63 7.98
CA VAL A 145 -6.20 -7.39 8.16
C VAL A 145 -6.97 -8.19 7.12
N ILE A 146 -7.85 -9.06 7.60
CA ILE A 146 -8.62 -9.99 6.77
C ILE A 146 -10.06 -9.50 6.68
N GLY A 147 -10.45 -9.11 5.47
CA GLY A 147 -11.71 -8.43 5.18
C GLY A 147 -11.57 -6.90 5.32
N PHE A 148 -11.83 -6.19 4.23
CA PHE A 148 -11.77 -4.71 4.19
C PHE A 148 -13.15 -4.10 3.88
N GLY A 149 -14.17 -4.61 4.58
CA GLY A 149 -15.49 -3.97 4.68
C GLY A 149 -15.52 -2.93 5.79
N THR A 150 -16.72 -2.63 6.30
CA THR A 150 -16.94 -1.62 7.36
C THR A 150 -16.08 -1.87 8.61
N LYS A 151 -16.08 -3.12 9.12
CA LYS A 151 -15.34 -3.49 10.34
C LYS A 151 -13.83 -3.35 10.16
N GLY A 152 -13.28 -3.92 9.09
CA GLY A 152 -11.84 -3.91 8.82
C GLY A 152 -11.31 -2.52 8.50
N ARG A 153 -12.05 -1.72 7.72
CA ARG A 153 -11.68 -0.33 7.42
C ARG A 153 -11.67 0.53 8.67
N SER A 154 -12.70 0.45 9.51
CA SER A 154 -12.77 1.19 10.78
C SER A 154 -11.62 0.80 11.71
N ALA A 155 -11.34 -0.49 11.87
CA ALA A 155 -10.21 -0.95 12.67
C ALA A 155 -8.87 -0.41 12.16
N ILE A 156 -8.63 -0.42 10.85
CA ILE A 156 -7.40 0.14 10.26
C ILE A 156 -7.31 1.65 10.49
N GLN A 157 -8.41 2.39 10.37
CA GLN A 157 -8.42 3.84 10.62
C GLN A 157 -7.99 4.15 12.05
N THR A 158 -8.55 3.43 13.04
CA THR A 158 -8.16 3.55 14.45
C THR A 158 -6.67 3.18 14.66
N LEU A 159 -6.20 2.09 14.04
CA LEU A 159 -4.79 1.69 14.13
C LEU A 159 -3.85 2.73 13.50
N CYS A 160 -4.23 3.33 12.38
CA CYS A 160 -3.44 4.38 11.74
C CYS A 160 -3.42 5.66 12.58
N ALA A 161 -4.54 6.01 13.22
CA ALA A 161 -4.65 7.16 14.11
C ALA A 161 -3.76 7.02 15.37
N THR A 162 -3.60 5.79 15.87
CA THR A 162 -2.69 5.46 16.98
C THR A 162 -1.21 5.35 16.58
N GLY A 163 -0.86 5.66 15.33
CA GLY A 163 0.53 5.73 14.85
C GLY A 163 1.01 4.52 14.05
N LEU A 164 0.15 3.54 13.74
CA LEU A 164 0.52 2.44 12.84
C LEU A 164 0.69 2.98 11.42
N LYS A 165 1.84 2.73 10.79
CA LYS A 165 2.11 3.21 9.43
C LYS A 165 1.41 2.31 8.40
N LYS A 166 0.88 2.93 7.33
CA LYS A 166 0.15 2.22 6.27
C LYS A 166 0.97 1.15 5.56
N ASP A 167 2.29 1.33 5.45
CA ASP A 167 3.21 0.37 4.85
C ASP A 167 3.43 -0.89 5.71
N GLN A 168 3.03 -0.85 6.98
CA GLN A 168 3.00 -1.99 7.89
C GLN A 168 1.63 -2.69 7.94
N VAL A 169 0.72 -2.37 7.03
CA VAL A 169 -0.61 -2.99 6.96
C VAL A 169 -0.77 -3.73 5.63
N VAL A 170 -1.17 -5.01 5.72
CA VAL A 170 -1.49 -5.85 4.57
C VAL A 170 -2.94 -6.30 4.67
N ILE A 171 -3.72 -6.00 3.64
CA ILE A 171 -5.14 -6.33 3.57
C ILE A 171 -5.33 -7.59 2.74
N VAL A 172 -6.18 -8.51 3.20
CA VAL A 172 -6.58 -9.71 2.47
C VAL A 172 -8.08 -9.68 2.25
N ASP A 173 -8.53 -9.77 1.00
CA ASP A 173 -9.96 -9.81 0.66
C ASP A 173 -10.17 -10.61 -0.63
N PRO A 174 -11.24 -11.42 -0.74
CA PRO A 174 -11.54 -12.14 -1.98
C PRO A 174 -11.97 -11.20 -3.13
N SER A 175 -12.47 -9.99 -2.82
CA SER A 175 -12.93 -9.04 -3.83
C SER A 175 -11.81 -8.14 -4.34
N ALA A 176 -11.49 -8.26 -5.63
CA ALA A 176 -10.51 -7.41 -6.30
C ALA A 176 -10.86 -5.91 -6.17
N LYS A 177 -12.14 -5.54 -6.27
CA LYS A 177 -12.61 -4.15 -6.13
C LYS A 177 -12.33 -3.57 -4.75
N VAL A 178 -12.47 -4.39 -3.70
CA VAL A 178 -12.15 -3.98 -2.32
C VAL A 178 -10.66 -3.74 -2.18
N ILE A 179 -9.83 -4.63 -2.73
CA ILE A 179 -8.37 -4.47 -2.73
C ILE A 179 -7.91 -3.25 -3.54
N GLU A 180 -8.54 -2.96 -4.69
CA GLU A 180 -8.25 -1.73 -5.45
C GLU A 180 -8.52 -0.47 -4.63
N THR A 181 -9.62 -0.47 -3.87
CA THR A 181 -9.97 0.64 -2.98
C THR A 181 -8.95 0.79 -1.85
N ALA A 182 -8.58 -0.31 -1.20
CA ALA A 182 -7.51 -0.35 -0.21
C ALA A 182 -6.17 0.16 -0.76
N ASN A 183 -5.83 -0.23 -1.99
CA ASN A 183 -4.60 0.21 -2.67
C ASN A 183 -4.59 1.71 -2.93
N ALA A 184 -5.72 2.28 -3.36
CA ALA A 184 -5.91 3.71 -3.54
C ALA A 184 -5.77 4.49 -2.21
N GLU A 185 -6.15 3.88 -1.09
CA GLU A 185 -5.95 4.42 0.26
C GLU A 185 -4.50 4.26 0.78
N GLY A 186 -3.63 3.59 0.02
CA GLY A 186 -2.20 3.44 0.30
C GLY A 186 -1.78 2.13 0.97
N PHE A 187 -2.68 1.14 1.05
CA PHE A 187 -2.41 -0.14 1.68
C PHE A 187 -1.95 -1.21 0.68
N VAL A 188 -1.14 -2.17 1.15
CA VAL A 188 -0.85 -3.38 0.37
C VAL A 188 -2.06 -4.29 0.44
N GLY A 189 -2.47 -4.84 -0.71
CA GLY A 189 -3.60 -5.77 -0.76
C GLY A 189 -3.23 -7.13 -1.34
N VAL A 190 -3.87 -8.18 -0.86
CA VAL A 190 -3.77 -9.56 -1.33
C VAL A 190 -5.16 -10.03 -1.72
N ILE A 191 -5.34 -10.39 -2.98
CA ILE A 191 -6.61 -10.89 -3.50
C ILE A 191 -6.66 -12.40 -3.27
N GLY A 192 -7.66 -12.85 -2.52
CA GLY A 192 -7.93 -14.27 -2.34
C GLY A 192 -8.77 -14.59 -1.11
N ASP A 193 -9.22 -15.84 -1.06
CA ASP A 193 -9.91 -16.38 0.11
C ASP A 193 -8.94 -16.68 1.24
N ALA A 194 -9.09 -15.96 2.35
CA ALA A 194 -8.25 -16.08 3.53
C ALA A 194 -8.39 -17.41 4.29
N THR A 195 -9.42 -18.23 3.99
CA THR A 195 -9.51 -19.60 4.53
C THR A 195 -8.38 -20.49 4.02
N ARG A 196 -7.80 -20.14 2.87
CA ARG A 196 -6.70 -20.88 2.26
C ARG A 196 -5.34 -20.44 2.81
N SER A 197 -4.57 -21.41 3.28
CA SER A 197 -3.21 -21.16 3.81
C SER A 197 -2.29 -20.45 2.81
N ASP A 198 -2.38 -20.77 1.51
CA ASP A 198 -1.54 -20.15 0.48
C ASP A 198 -1.81 -18.64 0.29
N VAL A 199 -3.03 -18.18 0.56
CA VAL A 199 -3.37 -16.75 0.52
C VAL A 199 -2.77 -16.02 1.72
N LEU A 200 -2.87 -16.59 2.92
CA LEU A 200 -2.27 -16.02 4.13
C LEU A 200 -0.74 -15.99 4.09
N LEU A 201 -0.11 -17.00 3.49
CA LEU A 201 1.34 -17.02 3.24
C LEU A 201 1.78 -15.88 2.30
N ARG A 202 0.97 -15.54 1.27
CA ARG A 202 1.26 -14.38 0.39
C ARG A 202 1.15 -13.05 1.11
N ALA A 203 0.32 -12.97 2.15
CA ALA A 203 0.22 -11.82 3.05
C ALA A 203 1.36 -11.78 4.09
N GLU A 204 2.31 -12.72 4.00
CA GLU A 204 3.43 -12.90 4.92
C GLU A 204 2.98 -13.08 6.40
N LEU A 205 1.81 -13.69 6.63
CA LEU A 205 1.20 -13.81 7.97
C LEU A 205 2.12 -14.49 9.00
N GLN A 206 2.99 -15.40 8.57
CA GLN A 206 4.02 -16.03 9.39
C GLN A 206 5.00 -15.06 10.08
N LYS A 207 5.14 -13.84 9.55
CA LYS A 207 6.00 -12.76 10.08
C LYS A 207 5.22 -11.62 10.74
N ALA A 208 3.88 -11.69 10.70
CA ALA A 208 3.01 -10.64 11.22
C ALA A 208 3.09 -10.60 12.75
N ARG A 209 3.05 -9.39 13.31
CA ARG A 209 2.92 -9.18 14.75
C ARG A 209 1.47 -9.34 15.20
N GLN A 210 0.54 -8.93 14.35
CA GLN A 210 -0.88 -8.86 14.67
C GLN A 210 -1.74 -9.27 13.48
N VAL A 211 -2.90 -9.88 13.76
CA VAL A 211 -3.90 -10.25 12.76
C VAL A 211 -5.26 -9.71 13.22
N VAL A 212 -5.93 -8.98 12.34
CA VAL A 212 -7.31 -8.52 12.54
C VAL A 212 -8.21 -9.31 11.59
N ILE A 213 -9.18 -10.04 12.13
CA ILE A 213 -10.13 -10.83 11.34
C ILE A 213 -11.48 -10.13 11.37
N ALA A 214 -11.89 -9.59 10.24
CA ALA A 214 -13.08 -8.76 10.07
C ALA A 214 -13.95 -9.26 8.91
N THR A 215 -14.04 -10.58 8.74
CA THR A 215 -14.84 -11.24 7.70
C THR A 215 -16.34 -11.02 7.90
N GLN A 216 -17.12 -11.26 6.84
CA GLN A 216 -18.58 -11.02 6.88
C GLN A 216 -19.36 -12.19 7.44
N ARG A 217 -18.79 -13.40 7.39
CA ARG A 217 -19.37 -14.61 7.95
C ARG A 217 -18.51 -15.13 9.11
N ASP A 218 -19.17 -15.62 10.15
CA ASP A 218 -18.52 -16.11 11.36
C ASP A 218 -17.83 -17.47 11.14
N ASP A 219 -18.42 -18.34 10.32
CA ASP A 219 -17.79 -19.61 9.91
C ASP A 219 -16.43 -19.42 9.24
N THR A 220 -16.35 -18.41 8.38
CA THR A 220 -15.14 -17.98 7.70
C THR A 220 -14.15 -17.41 8.72
N ALA A 221 -14.64 -16.62 9.68
CA ALA A 221 -13.80 -16.05 10.74
C ALA A 221 -13.14 -17.15 11.58
N VAL A 222 -13.88 -18.21 11.93
CA VAL A 222 -13.37 -19.38 12.67
C VAL A 222 -12.26 -20.08 11.88
N LEU A 223 -12.52 -20.44 10.61
CA LEU A 223 -11.52 -21.12 9.77
C LEU A 223 -10.27 -20.28 9.55
N VAL A 224 -10.45 -18.98 9.27
CA VAL A 224 -9.34 -18.04 9.13
C VAL A 224 -8.53 -17.94 10.42
N THR A 225 -9.20 -17.86 11.58
CA THR A 225 -8.56 -17.80 12.89
C THR A 225 -7.68 -19.03 13.13
N LEU A 226 -8.23 -20.21 12.88
CA LEU A 226 -7.51 -21.48 13.02
C LEU A 226 -6.27 -21.52 12.12
N THR A 227 -6.43 -21.21 10.83
CA THR A 227 -5.34 -21.22 9.86
C THR A 227 -4.28 -20.17 10.20
N ALA A 228 -4.68 -18.96 10.59
CA ALA A 228 -3.76 -17.91 11.00
C ALA A 228 -2.95 -18.31 12.23
N ARG A 229 -3.59 -18.92 13.24
CA ARG A 229 -2.92 -19.43 14.44
C ARG A 229 -1.95 -20.58 14.11
N GLN A 230 -2.29 -21.45 13.17
CA GLN A 230 -1.42 -22.53 12.72
C GLN A 230 -0.16 -22.00 12.03
N LEU A 231 -0.31 -20.97 11.18
CA LEU A 231 0.80 -20.34 10.47
C LEU A 231 1.68 -19.46 11.39
N ASN A 232 1.08 -18.83 12.40
CA ASN A 232 1.79 -17.96 13.32
C ASN A 232 1.24 -18.10 14.76
N ARG A 233 1.92 -18.90 15.57
CA ARG A 233 1.57 -19.12 16.97
C ARG A 233 1.84 -17.91 17.88
N GLY A 234 2.67 -16.96 17.45
CA GLY A 234 3.06 -15.78 18.23
C GLY A 234 2.27 -14.52 17.91
N ALA A 235 1.56 -14.46 16.78
CA ALA A 235 0.78 -13.28 16.41
C ALA A 235 -0.38 -13.04 17.39
N LYS A 236 -0.64 -11.77 17.71
CA LYS A 236 -1.87 -11.38 18.42
C LYS A 236 -3.04 -11.36 17.44
N ILE A 237 -4.02 -12.23 17.63
CA ILE A 237 -5.19 -12.38 16.76
C ILE A 237 -6.41 -11.75 17.44
N VAL A 238 -6.96 -10.71 16.80
CA VAL A 238 -8.21 -10.06 17.21
C VAL A 238 -9.25 -10.30 16.14
N ALA A 239 -10.38 -10.90 16.51
CA ALA A 239 -11.42 -11.24 15.56
C ALA A 239 -12.74 -10.56 15.90
N ALA A 240 -13.46 -10.11 14.88
CA ALA A 240 -14.83 -9.66 15.00
C ALA A 240 -15.78 -10.80 14.62
N VAL A 241 -16.82 -10.99 15.42
CA VAL A 241 -17.87 -11.98 15.21
C VAL A 241 -19.22 -11.26 15.24
N ARG A 242 -20.18 -11.72 14.44
CA ARG A 242 -21.52 -11.14 14.42
C ARG A 242 -22.34 -11.68 15.58
N GLU A 243 -22.45 -12.99 15.69
CA GLU A 243 -23.28 -13.66 16.69
C GLU A 243 -22.47 -14.02 17.94
N GLU A 244 -23.03 -13.76 19.11
CA GLU A 244 -22.35 -13.95 20.40
C GLU A 244 -22.06 -15.42 20.71
N GLU A 245 -22.93 -16.32 20.24
CA GLU A 245 -22.77 -17.78 20.34
C GLU A 245 -21.51 -18.30 19.65
N ASN A 246 -21.00 -17.60 18.63
CA ASN A 246 -19.80 -18.01 17.88
C ASN A 246 -18.52 -17.53 18.55
N ALA A 247 -18.58 -16.59 19.50
CA ALA A 247 -17.39 -16.03 20.13
C ALA A 247 -16.48 -17.08 20.84
N PRO A 248 -17.02 -18.09 21.56
CA PRO A 248 -16.21 -19.17 22.14
C PRO A 248 -15.44 -19.98 21.08
N LEU A 249 -16.03 -20.24 19.90
CA LEU A 249 -15.39 -20.99 18.83
C LEU A 249 -14.14 -20.28 18.28
N LEU A 250 -14.21 -18.95 18.12
CA LEU A 250 -13.06 -18.17 17.69
C LEU A 250 -11.95 -18.16 18.75
N ARG A 251 -12.30 -18.05 20.04
CA ARG A 251 -11.32 -18.15 21.13
C ARG A 251 -10.64 -19.52 21.15
N GLN A 252 -11.41 -20.60 21.02
CA GLN A 252 -10.88 -21.97 20.93
C GLN A 252 -10.00 -22.18 19.69
N SER A 253 -10.31 -21.50 18.59
CA SER A 253 -9.53 -21.52 17.35
C SER A 253 -8.22 -20.72 17.45
N GLY A 254 -8.01 -19.98 18.55
CA GLY A 254 -6.76 -19.29 18.85
C GLY A 254 -6.83 -17.76 18.74
N ALA A 255 -8.02 -17.15 18.68
CA ALA A 255 -8.15 -15.71 18.82
C ALA A 255 -7.85 -15.27 20.27
N ASP A 256 -6.97 -14.29 20.42
CA ASP A 256 -6.62 -13.71 21.74
C ASP A 256 -7.72 -12.78 22.24
N ALA A 257 -8.44 -12.12 21.34
CA ALA A 257 -9.60 -11.29 21.64
C ALA A 257 -10.69 -11.46 20.58
N VAL A 258 -11.94 -11.46 21.03
CA VAL A 258 -13.11 -11.58 20.14
C VAL A 258 -14.11 -10.48 20.47
N ILE A 259 -14.51 -9.71 19.46
CA ILE A 259 -15.45 -8.59 19.56
C ILE A 259 -16.76 -8.97 18.87
N THR A 260 -17.85 -9.02 19.63
CA THR A 260 -19.21 -9.28 19.14
C THR A 260 -19.80 -7.99 18.57
N SER A 261 -19.67 -7.76 17.26
CA SER A 261 -20.01 -6.47 16.66
C SER A 261 -21.50 -6.14 16.74
N ALA A 262 -22.39 -7.13 16.57
CA ALA A 262 -23.83 -6.89 16.62
C ALA A 262 -24.28 -6.53 18.04
N SER A 263 -23.87 -7.31 19.05
CA SER A 263 -24.19 -7.02 20.45
C SER A 263 -23.62 -5.68 20.92
N ALA A 264 -22.40 -5.32 20.48
CA ALA A 264 -21.79 -4.03 20.83
C ALA A 264 -22.58 -2.85 20.26
N ALA A 265 -22.91 -2.88 18.97
CA ALA A 265 -23.73 -1.86 18.32
C ALA A 265 -25.14 -1.79 18.94
N GLY A 266 -25.75 -2.94 19.24
CA GLY A 266 -27.07 -3.01 19.88
C GLY A 266 -27.09 -2.38 21.27
N ARG A 267 -26.05 -2.61 22.09
CA ARG A 267 -25.91 -1.95 23.40
C ARG A 267 -25.75 -0.44 23.27
N LEU A 268 -24.99 0.03 22.28
CA LEU A 268 -24.86 1.46 22.00
C LEU A 268 -26.19 2.08 21.55
N LEU A 269 -26.94 1.41 20.68
CA LEU A 269 -28.28 1.87 20.28
C LEU A 269 -29.22 2.00 21.49
N GLY A 270 -29.25 0.99 22.36
CA GLY A 270 -30.04 1.04 23.60
C GLY A 270 -29.62 2.18 24.51
N LEU A 271 -28.30 2.38 24.69
CA LEU A 271 -27.77 3.50 25.48
C LEU A 271 -28.18 4.85 24.89
N SER A 272 -28.11 5.02 23.57
CA SER A 272 -28.48 6.27 22.90
C SER A 272 -29.98 6.56 22.97
N VAL A 273 -30.84 5.56 23.13
CA VAL A 273 -32.28 5.77 23.37
C VAL A 273 -32.54 6.18 24.82
N LEU A 274 -31.94 5.47 25.78
CA LEU A 274 -32.16 5.71 27.20
C LEU A 274 -31.46 6.99 27.71
N SER A 275 -30.30 7.30 27.13
CA SER A 275 -29.43 8.40 27.56
C SER A 275 -28.60 8.91 26.38
N PRO A 276 -29.20 9.74 25.48
CA PRO A 276 -28.54 10.22 24.26
C PRO A 276 -27.16 10.84 24.51
N SER A 277 -27.03 11.66 25.56
CA SER A 277 -25.76 12.31 25.91
C SER A 277 -24.68 11.31 26.33
N ALA A 278 -25.04 10.24 27.04
CA ALA A 278 -24.11 9.18 27.42
C ALA A 278 -23.71 8.33 26.20
N GLY A 279 -24.64 8.10 25.27
CA GLY A 279 -24.37 7.47 23.98
C GLY A 279 -23.35 8.25 23.16
N ALA A 280 -23.50 9.57 23.06
CA ALA A 280 -22.56 10.45 22.36
C ALA A 280 -21.14 10.40 22.97
N VAL A 281 -21.02 10.45 24.30
CA VAL A 281 -19.72 10.32 24.98
C VAL A 281 -19.08 8.95 24.72
N MET A 282 -19.88 7.87 24.71
CA MET A 282 -19.37 6.54 24.42
C MET A 282 -18.92 6.41 22.95
N GLU A 283 -19.62 7.05 22.01
CA GLU A 283 -19.22 7.11 20.61
C GLU A 283 -17.88 7.86 20.45
N ASP A 284 -17.72 9.01 21.09
CA ASP A 284 -16.47 9.77 21.14
C ASP A 284 -15.32 8.90 21.66
N LEU A 285 -15.52 8.16 22.76
CA LEU A 285 -14.48 7.30 23.35
C LEU A 285 -14.05 6.12 22.47
N ILE A 286 -14.94 5.63 21.59
CA ILE A 286 -14.65 4.53 20.66
C ILE A 286 -13.96 5.07 19.39
N GLN A 287 -14.34 6.26 18.95
CA GLN A 287 -13.78 6.91 17.77
C GLN A 287 -12.55 7.74 18.13
N GLN A 288 -11.37 7.22 17.80
CA GLN A 288 -10.13 7.96 18.01
C GLN A 288 -10.11 9.32 17.32
N GLY A 289 -9.71 10.35 18.07
CA GLY A 289 -9.56 11.72 17.59
C GLY A 289 -10.82 12.59 17.65
N SER A 290 -11.94 12.09 18.17
CA SER A 290 -13.16 12.88 18.39
C SER A 290 -13.42 13.11 19.88
N GLY A 291 -13.27 14.36 20.33
CA GLY A 291 -13.65 14.77 21.68
C GLY A 291 -12.75 14.18 22.77
N LEU A 292 -13.01 12.93 23.15
CA LEU A 292 -12.33 12.19 24.22
C LEU A 292 -11.67 10.93 23.67
N ASP A 293 -10.40 10.72 23.99
CA ASP A 293 -9.65 9.51 23.64
C ASP A 293 -9.45 8.64 24.89
N MET A 294 -9.60 7.33 24.73
CA MET A 294 -9.16 6.36 25.72
C MET A 294 -7.74 5.90 25.42
N VAL A 295 -6.82 6.12 26.35
CA VAL A 295 -5.39 5.84 26.19
C VAL A 295 -4.88 4.96 27.31
N GLU A 296 -4.02 4.01 26.97
CA GLU A 296 -3.29 3.18 27.95
C GLU A 296 -1.85 3.67 28.06
N ARG A 297 -1.47 4.21 29.23
CA ARG A 297 -0.12 4.76 29.48
C ARG A 297 0.54 4.13 30.72
N PRO A 298 1.87 4.10 30.81
CA PRO A 298 2.54 3.71 32.06
C PRO A 298 2.33 4.72 33.18
N VAL A 299 2.46 4.27 34.43
CA VAL A 299 2.50 5.14 35.62
C VAL A 299 3.79 5.98 35.61
N LYS A 300 3.68 7.29 35.88
CA LYS A 300 4.84 8.20 36.04
C LYS A 300 5.50 7.96 37.40
N LYS A 301 6.81 8.18 37.50
CA LYS A 301 7.55 8.01 38.78
C LYS A 301 6.97 8.85 39.93
N SER A 302 6.42 10.02 39.63
CA SER A 302 5.77 10.92 40.59
C SER A 302 4.43 10.42 41.12
N GLU A 303 3.78 9.50 40.41
CA GLU A 303 2.46 8.92 40.73
C GLU A 303 2.58 7.67 41.61
N VAL A 304 3.77 7.08 41.71
CA VAL A 304 4.01 5.85 42.50
C VAL A 304 3.72 6.12 43.97
N GLY A 305 2.97 5.22 44.60
CA GLY A 305 2.55 5.36 45.99
C GLY A 305 1.29 6.21 46.20
N ARG A 306 0.84 6.95 45.17
CA ARG A 306 -0.39 7.76 45.25
C ARG A 306 -1.64 6.95 44.99
N GLY A 307 -2.78 7.47 45.41
CA GLY A 307 -4.09 6.94 45.02
C GLY A 307 -4.43 7.24 43.56
N VAL A 308 -5.28 6.40 42.96
CA VAL A 308 -5.78 6.57 41.58
C VAL A 308 -6.49 7.92 41.38
N ARG A 309 -7.10 8.48 42.42
CA ARG A 309 -7.80 9.78 42.37
C ARG A 309 -6.87 10.99 42.51
N GLU A 310 -5.58 10.76 42.78
CA GLU A 310 -4.58 11.80 42.96
C GLU A 310 -3.74 12.04 41.69
N THR A 311 -4.09 11.37 40.59
CA THR A 311 -3.50 11.59 39.27
C THR A 311 -4.18 12.75 38.55
N GLU A 312 -3.45 13.44 37.67
CA GLU A 312 -3.99 14.54 36.86
C GLU A 312 -5.01 14.04 35.82
N ASP A 313 -4.78 12.83 35.28
CA ASP A 313 -5.66 12.24 34.29
C ASP A 313 -6.90 11.60 34.90
N LEU A 314 -7.98 11.54 34.13
CA LEU A 314 -9.17 10.77 34.48
C LEU A 314 -8.90 9.27 34.30
N VAL A 315 -8.39 8.62 35.34
CA VAL A 315 -8.12 7.17 35.35
C VAL A 315 -9.44 6.41 35.53
N VAL A 316 -9.75 5.54 34.58
CA VAL A 316 -10.91 4.65 34.62
C VAL A 316 -10.55 3.29 35.20
N SER A 317 -9.33 2.81 34.92
CA SER A 317 -8.86 1.50 35.41
C SER A 317 -7.34 1.43 35.48
N VAL A 318 -6.84 0.56 36.36
CA VAL A 318 -5.42 0.22 36.54
C VAL A 318 -5.20 -1.21 36.06
N LEU A 319 -4.32 -1.39 35.08
CA LEU A 319 -3.82 -2.69 34.65
C LEU A 319 -2.58 -3.04 35.47
N ARG A 320 -2.72 -4.01 36.39
CA ARG A 320 -1.62 -4.55 37.20
C ARG A 320 -1.35 -6.00 36.80
N GLY A 321 -0.22 -6.22 36.12
CA GLY A 321 0.07 -7.52 35.50
C GLY A 321 -0.95 -7.85 34.41
N HIS A 322 -1.80 -8.85 34.66
CA HIS A 322 -2.90 -9.26 33.75
C HIS A 322 -4.30 -8.95 34.30
N ARG A 323 -4.40 -8.20 35.41
CA ARG A 323 -5.68 -7.85 36.03
C ARG A 323 -6.02 -6.40 35.76
N LEU A 324 -7.22 -6.20 35.24
CA LEU A 324 -7.80 -4.87 35.09
C LEU A 324 -8.63 -4.55 36.35
N LEU A 325 -8.18 -3.56 37.12
CA LEU A 325 -8.80 -3.11 38.35
C LEU A 325 -9.55 -1.80 38.06
N ALA A 326 -10.83 -1.73 38.41
CA ALA A 326 -11.60 -0.49 38.29
C ALA A 326 -11.01 0.61 39.20
N TYR A 327 -11.25 1.88 38.87
CA TYR A 327 -10.71 3.02 39.64
C TYR A 327 -11.12 3.04 41.12
N ASP A 328 -12.21 2.35 41.48
CA ASP A 328 -12.75 2.23 42.83
C ASP A 328 -12.37 0.92 43.54
N ASP A 329 -11.64 0.01 42.89
CA ASP A 329 -11.13 -1.20 43.53
C ASP A 329 -10.09 -0.83 44.59
N ALA A 330 -10.24 -1.37 45.80
CA ALA A 330 -9.32 -1.14 46.92
C ALA A 330 -7.86 -1.52 46.58
N LYS A 331 -7.64 -2.43 45.63
CA LYS A 331 -6.30 -2.86 45.17
C LYS A 331 -5.73 -1.97 44.06
N ALA A 332 -6.53 -1.10 43.46
CA ALA A 332 -6.04 -0.19 42.42
C ALA A 332 -5.10 0.88 43.01
N SER A 333 -5.24 1.19 44.31
CA SER A 333 -4.36 2.09 45.05
C SER A 333 -3.57 1.33 46.13
N PRO A 334 -2.34 1.76 46.48
CA PRO A 334 -1.55 2.78 45.78
C PRO A 334 -1.05 2.28 44.41
N LEU A 335 -0.72 3.22 43.53
CA LEU A 335 -0.16 2.94 42.21
C LEU A 335 1.27 2.39 42.31
N GLN A 336 1.59 1.42 41.46
CA GLN A 336 2.92 0.81 41.34
C GLN A 336 3.58 1.23 40.02
N LEU A 337 4.92 1.30 40.00
CA LEU A 337 5.67 1.69 38.81
C LEU A 337 5.44 0.76 37.61
N THR A 338 5.11 -0.52 37.87
CA THR A 338 4.81 -1.53 36.85
C THR A 338 3.38 -1.47 36.34
N ASP A 339 2.52 -0.66 36.94
CA ASP A 339 1.13 -0.54 36.51
C ASP A 339 1.02 0.26 35.20
N ARG A 340 -0.05 -0.01 34.47
CA ARG A 340 -0.50 0.82 33.34
C ARG A 340 -1.87 1.38 33.67
N LEU A 341 -2.09 2.64 33.32
CA LEU A 341 -3.35 3.35 33.55
C LEU A 341 -4.14 3.41 32.25
N ILE A 342 -5.43 3.07 32.34
CA ILE A 342 -6.41 3.37 31.30
C ILE A 342 -7.05 4.70 31.66
N THR A 343 -6.74 5.72 30.88
CA THR A 343 -7.14 7.10 31.11
C THR A 343 -8.02 7.61 29.99
N ILE A 344 -8.95 8.50 30.33
CA ILE A 344 -9.68 9.31 29.36
C ILE A 344 -8.98 10.67 29.27
N VAL A 345 -8.57 11.05 28.06
CA VAL A 345 -7.93 12.33 27.77
C VAL A 345 -8.68 13.06 26.67
N ARG A 346 -8.44 14.37 26.50
CA ARG A 346 -9.02 15.12 25.38
C ARG A 346 -8.25 14.81 24.09
N ALA A 347 -8.97 14.59 22.99
CA ALA A 347 -8.38 14.35 21.69
C ALA A 347 -7.42 15.49 21.30
N GLY A 348 -6.18 15.14 20.94
CA GLY A 348 -5.11 16.09 20.59
C GLY A 348 -4.21 16.57 21.74
N GLY A 349 -4.52 16.25 23.01
CA GLY A 349 -3.68 16.65 24.16
C GLY A 349 -2.47 15.75 24.44
N ALA A 350 -2.48 14.50 23.95
CA ALA A 350 -1.50 13.48 24.31
C ALA A 350 -0.17 13.53 23.54
N GLN A 351 0.03 14.48 22.60
CA GLN A 351 1.23 14.52 21.74
C GLN A 351 2.47 15.22 22.34
N VAL A 352 2.46 15.69 23.59
CA VAL A 352 3.54 16.57 24.10
C VAL A 352 4.62 15.87 24.97
N GLU A 353 4.43 14.66 25.50
CA GLU A 353 5.36 14.12 26.52
C GLU A 353 6.30 12.97 26.07
N GLY A 354 6.52 12.78 24.77
CA GLY A 354 7.17 11.56 24.24
C GLY A 354 8.61 11.64 23.71
N GLN A 355 9.24 12.81 23.59
CA GLN A 355 10.62 12.93 23.08
C GLN A 355 11.60 13.18 24.23
N PRO A 356 12.47 12.21 24.57
CA PRO A 356 13.63 12.51 25.42
C PRO A 356 14.65 13.30 24.58
N GLU A 357 15.16 14.39 25.15
CA GLU A 357 16.41 15.05 24.72
C GLU A 357 17.60 14.08 24.73
#